data_AF-T1AFY6-F1
#
_entry.id   AF-T1AFY6-F1
#
_cell.length_a   1.000
_cell.length_b   1.000
_cell.length_c   1.000
_cell.angle_alpha   90.00
_cell.angle_beta   90.00
_cell.angle_gamma   90.00
#
_symmetry.space_group_name_H-M   'P 1'
#
loop_
_entity.id
_entity.type
_entity.pdbx_description
1 polymer ?
#
loop_
_entity_poly.entity_id
_entity_poly.type
_entity_poly.pdbx_seq_one_letter_code
_entity_poly.pdbx_strand_id
1 'polypeptide(L)'
;MVLTEGEILKRVIKEAIGAFIRDRVDIIEKEKALELFSGHESMMETLSKKALNIKIEAEMGPIDTEAFPPCIRHYISDIQNGINLPHMGRFAMVSFLNKVGMKQEDIMAIFGTVPDFNARITEYQVRHIMG
;
A
#
# COMPACT_ATOMS: atom_id res chain seq x y z
N MET A 1 -29.18 6.61 9.61
CA MET A 1 -28.65 5.51 10.43
C MET A 1 -27.64 4.77 9.57
N VAL A 2 -26.34 5.00 9.76
CA VAL A 2 -25.31 4.30 8.97
C VAL A 2 -25.12 2.94 9.64
N LEU A 3 -25.69 1.90 9.04
CA LEU A 3 -25.35 0.52 9.38
C LEU A 3 -23.95 0.27 8.81
N THR A 4 -22.90 0.49 9.60
CA THR A 4 -21.54 0.15 9.16
C THR A 4 -21.29 -1.32 9.42
N GLU A 5 -20.98 -2.06 8.36
CA GLU A 5 -20.43 -3.41 8.45
C GLU A 5 -19.20 -3.41 9.38
N GLY A 6 -18.97 -4.51 10.11
CA GLY A 6 -17.92 -4.59 11.14
C GLY A 6 -16.53 -4.20 10.63
N GLU A 7 -16.22 -4.49 9.37
CA GLU A 7 -14.96 -4.11 8.73
C GLU A 7 -14.81 -2.60 8.49
N ILE A 8 -15.91 -1.92 8.13
CA ILE A 8 -15.93 -0.46 7.98
C ILE A 8 -15.69 0.19 9.35
N LEU A 9 -16.32 -0.33 10.41
CA LEU A 9 -16.13 0.19 11.77
C LEU A 9 -14.67 0.02 12.24
N LYS A 10 -14.06 -1.15 12.03
CA LYS A 10 -12.64 -1.39 12.34
C LYS A 10 -11.74 -0.39 11.62
N ARG A 11 -11.99 -0.15 10.33
CA ARG A 11 -11.22 0.80 9.53
C ARG A 11 -11.36 2.24 10.03
N VAL A 12 -12.59 2.67 10.32
CA VAL A 12 -12.85 4.02 10.85
C VAL A 12 -12.18 4.22 12.20
N ILE A 13 -12.27 3.24 13.11
CA ILE A 13 -11.59 3.30 14.41
C ILE A 13 -10.08 3.36 14.24
N LYS A 14 -9.51 2.52 13.36
CA LYS A 14 -8.07 2.50 13.07
C LYS A 14 -7.59 3.87 12.56
N GLU A 15 -8.32 4.47 11.62
CA GLU A 15 -7.96 5.79 11.07
C GLU A 15 -8.12 6.90 12.11
N ALA A 16 -9.17 6.85 12.95
CA ALA A 16 -9.37 7.83 14.01
C ALA A 16 -8.24 7.77 15.06
N ILE A 17 -7.83 6.57 15.48
CA ILE A 17 -6.69 6.38 16.38
C ILE A 17 -5.39 6.87 15.71
N GLY A 18 -5.19 6.54 14.44
CA GLY A 18 -4.03 6.98 13.68
C GLY A 18 -3.94 8.51 13.57
N ALA A 19 -5.06 9.18 13.30
CA ALA A 19 -5.14 10.64 13.27
C ALA A 19 -4.84 11.24 14.66
N PHE A 20 -5.47 10.70 15.72
CA PHE A 20 -5.23 11.14 17.10
C PHE A 20 -3.77 11.04 17.50
N ILE A 21 -3.09 9.93 17.18
CA ILE A 21 -1.67 9.75 17.50
C ILE A 21 -0.82 10.76 16.72
N ARG A 22 -1.08 10.96 15.42
CA ARG A 22 -0.34 11.91 14.60
C ARG A 22 -0.43 13.33 15.14
N ASP A 23 -1.64 13.81 15.44
CA ASP A 23 -1.85 15.15 15.99
C ASP A 23 -1.10 15.36 17.32
N ARG A 24 -0.96 14.30 18.12
CA ARG A 24 -0.20 14.35 19.39
C ARG A 24 1.30 14.29 19.19
N VAL A 25 1.79 13.56 18.19
CA VAL A 25 3.22 13.50 17.87
C VAL A 25 3.68 14.82 17.25
N ASP A 26 2.85 15.44 16.40
CA ASP A 26 3.20 16.68 15.69
C ASP A 26 3.38 17.88 16.62
N ILE A 27 2.76 17.87 17.80
CA ILE A 27 2.95 18.92 18.83
C ILE A 27 4.17 18.68 19.73
N ILE A 28 4.88 17.55 19.59
CA ILE A 28 6.06 17.25 20.41
C ILE A 28 7.24 18.09 19.90
N GLU A 29 7.76 18.96 20.78
CA GLU A 29 9.01 19.68 20.51
C GLU A 29 10.19 18.72 20.48
N LYS A 30 10.89 18.69 19.34
CA LYS A 30 11.99 17.76 19.06
C LYS A 30 13.11 17.89 20.09
N GLU A 31 13.47 19.11 20.45
CA GLU A 31 14.58 19.40 21.36
C GLU A 31 14.29 18.85 22.77
N LYS A 32 13.08 19.09 23.29
CA LYS A 32 12.63 18.54 24.58
C LYS A 32 12.55 17.02 24.56
N ALA A 33 12.10 16.44 23.46
CA ALA A 33 12.08 14.98 23.31
C ALA A 33 13.48 14.39 23.33
N LEU A 34 14.43 14.98 22.58
CA LEU A 34 15.82 14.54 22.56
C LEU A 34 16.48 14.65 23.95
N GLU A 35 16.19 15.72 24.69
CA GLU A 35 16.66 15.89 26.06
C GLU A 35 16.10 14.81 26.99
N LEU A 36 14.78 14.57 26.94
CA LEU A 36 14.12 13.54 27.76
C LEU A 36 14.66 12.13 27.51
N PHE A 37 15.04 11.83 26.26
CA PHE A 37 15.58 10.54 25.86
C PHE A 37 17.11 10.45 25.87
N SER A 38 17.80 11.51 26.33
CA SER A 38 19.25 11.46 26.51
C SER A 38 19.65 10.31 27.44
N GLY A 39 20.70 9.56 27.09
CA GLY A 39 21.17 8.39 27.83
C GLY A 39 20.39 7.09 27.57
N HIS A 40 19.37 7.13 26.69
CA HIS A 40 18.56 5.96 26.31
C HIS A 40 18.80 5.52 24.85
N GLU A 41 19.92 5.91 24.24
CA GLU A 41 20.21 5.73 22.81
C GLU A 41 20.16 4.25 22.42
N SER A 42 20.73 3.37 23.25
CA SER A 42 20.73 1.91 23.04
C SER A 42 19.32 1.30 23.07
N MET A 43 18.46 1.79 23.96
CA MET A 43 17.06 1.36 24.02
C MET A 43 16.30 1.85 22.79
N MET A 44 16.50 3.10 22.37
CA MET A 44 15.89 3.68 21.18
C MET A 44 16.32 2.94 19.90
N GLU A 45 17.59 2.56 19.79
CA GLU A 45 18.10 1.76 18.68
C GLU A 45 17.46 0.36 18.64
N THR A 46 17.34 -0.29 19.80
CA THR A 46 16.69 -1.60 19.93
C THR A 46 15.20 -1.54 19.54
N LEU A 47 14.50 -0.50 20.01
CA LEU A 47 13.09 -0.29 19.67
C LEU A 47 12.90 0.03 18.19
N SER A 48 13.77 0.83 17.59
CA SER A 48 13.73 1.15 16.16
C SER A 48 13.91 -0.11 15.30
N LYS A 49 14.89 -0.96 15.64
CA LYS A 49 15.10 -2.26 14.96
C LYS A 49 13.89 -3.18 15.09
N LYS A 50 13.30 -3.28 16.28
CA LYS A 50 12.07 -4.08 16.50
C LYS A 50 10.87 -3.51 15.73
N ALA A 51 10.69 -2.19 15.71
CA ALA A 51 9.61 -1.53 14.98
C ALA A 51 9.73 -1.70 13.45
N LEU A 52 10.95 -1.72 12.92
CA LEU A 52 11.21 -2.06 11.51
C LEU A 52 10.77 -3.49 11.20
N ASN A 53 11.10 -4.46 12.07
CA ASN A 53 10.66 -5.84 11.91
C ASN A 53 9.13 -5.97 12.00
N ILE A 54 8.47 -5.24 12.93
CA ILE A 54 7.00 -5.23 13.03
C ILE A 54 6.35 -4.61 11.78
N LYS A 55 6.95 -3.60 11.14
CA LYS A 55 6.43 -3.06 9.86
C LYS A 55 6.57 -4.04 8.70
N ILE A 56 7.57 -4.92 8.75
CA ILE A 56 7.77 -5.99 7.76
C ILE A 56 6.81 -7.15 8.04
N GLU A 57 6.56 -7.48 9.32
CA GLU A 57 5.63 -8.51 9.79
C GLU A 57 4.18 -8.05 9.88
N ALA A 58 3.91 -6.76 9.74
CA ALA A 58 2.57 -6.25 9.49
C ALA A 58 2.20 -6.68 8.08
N GLU A 59 1.92 -7.98 7.94
CA GLU A 59 1.29 -8.58 6.80
C GLU A 59 0.09 -7.69 6.49
N MET A 60 0.21 -6.91 5.41
CA MET A 60 -0.98 -6.57 4.67
C MET A 60 -1.63 -7.94 4.44
N GLY A 61 -2.77 -8.18 5.08
CA GLY A 61 -3.47 -9.45 4.97
C GLY A 61 -3.69 -9.80 3.50
N PRO A 62 -4.32 -10.95 3.19
CA PRO A 62 -4.57 -11.33 1.80
C PRO A 62 -5.13 -10.15 1.00
N ILE A 63 -4.60 -9.96 -0.20
CA ILE A 63 -4.98 -8.83 -1.07
C ILE A 63 -6.48 -8.91 -1.31
N ASP A 64 -7.21 -7.94 -0.77
CA ASP A 64 -8.63 -7.78 -0.97
C ASP A 64 -8.88 -6.76 -2.10
N THR A 65 -9.30 -7.26 -3.27
CA THR A 65 -9.62 -6.42 -4.43
C THR A 65 -10.79 -5.48 -4.15
N GLU A 66 -11.69 -5.84 -3.22
CA GLU A 66 -12.80 -4.98 -2.77
C GLU A 66 -12.34 -3.85 -1.83
N ALA A 67 -11.08 -3.86 -1.40
CA ALA A 67 -10.47 -2.75 -0.68
C ALA A 67 -9.76 -1.74 -1.59
N PHE A 68 -9.62 -2.05 -2.89
CA PHE A 68 -8.90 -1.18 -3.83
C PHE A 68 -9.62 0.16 -4.00
N PRO A 69 -8.87 1.26 -4.22
CA PRO A 69 -9.46 2.55 -4.51
C PRO A 69 -10.25 2.49 -5.84
N PRO A 70 -11.28 3.34 -6.01
CA PRO A 70 -12.17 3.28 -7.17
C PRO A 70 -11.44 3.42 -8.51
N CYS A 71 -10.35 4.20 -8.56
CA CYS A 71 -9.53 4.34 -9.78
C CYS A 71 -8.86 3.02 -10.21
N ILE A 72 -8.36 2.22 -9.26
CA ILE A 72 -7.72 0.94 -9.57
C ILE A 72 -8.76 -0.10 -9.98
N ARG A 73 -9.94 -0.12 -9.32
CA ARG A 73 -11.05 -0.98 -9.77
C ARG A 73 -11.51 -0.64 -11.17
N HIS A 74 -11.58 0.65 -11.50
CA HIS A 74 -11.90 1.10 -12.86
C HIS A 74 -10.89 0.57 -13.88
N TYR A 75 -9.58 0.65 -13.59
CA TYR A 75 -8.55 0.09 -14.46
C TYR A 75 -8.65 -1.42 -14.66
N ILE A 76 -8.96 -2.17 -13.60
CA ILE A 76 -9.18 -3.62 -13.69
C ILE A 76 -10.40 -3.90 -14.60
N SER A 77 -11.49 -3.15 -14.44
CA SER A 77 -12.68 -3.29 -15.27
C SER A 77 -12.40 -2.98 -16.74
N ASP A 78 -11.65 -1.91 -17.04
CA ASP A 78 -11.24 -1.58 -18.40
C ASP A 78 -10.46 -2.74 -19.03
N ILE A 79 -9.46 -3.27 -18.34
CA ILE A 79 -8.63 -4.40 -18.81
C ILE A 79 -9.47 -5.67 -19.04
N GLN A 80 -10.41 -5.98 -18.14
CA GLN A 80 -11.33 -7.13 -18.28
C GLN A 80 -12.27 -6.97 -19.48
N ASN A 81 -12.66 -5.74 -19.82
CA ASN A 81 -13.44 -5.42 -21.01
C ASN A 81 -12.59 -5.34 -22.29
N GLY A 82 -11.29 -5.68 -22.21
CA GLY A 82 -10.37 -5.60 -23.34
C GLY A 82 -9.97 -4.17 -23.72
N ILE A 83 -10.22 -3.19 -22.86
CA ILE A 83 -9.82 -1.79 -23.05
C ILE A 83 -8.39 -1.62 -22.54
N ASN A 84 -7.54 -1.07 -23.39
CA ASN A 84 -6.16 -0.79 -23.03
C ASN A 84 -6.03 0.46 -22.18
N LEU A 85 -5.32 0.33 -21.06
CA LEU A 85 -4.94 1.49 -20.26
C LEU A 85 -3.91 2.35 -20.99
N PRO A 86 -3.99 3.69 -20.85
CA PRO A 86 -2.92 4.58 -21.28
C PRO A 86 -1.64 4.29 -20.49
N HIS A 87 -0.49 4.71 -21.03
CA HIS A 87 0.83 4.45 -20.42
C HIS A 87 0.89 4.83 -18.92
N MET A 88 0.39 6.03 -18.58
CA MET A 88 0.34 6.49 -17.18
C MET A 88 -0.59 5.64 -16.30
N GLY A 89 -1.68 5.10 -16.87
CA GLY A 89 -2.58 4.17 -16.17
C GLY A 89 -1.89 2.84 -15.86
N ARG A 90 -1.14 2.30 -16.83
CA ARG A 90 -0.33 1.08 -16.65
C ARG A 90 0.71 1.27 -15.54
N PHE A 91 1.44 2.39 -15.58
CA PHE A 91 2.41 2.73 -14.54
C PHE A 91 1.76 2.80 -13.15
N ALA A 92 0.70 3.61 -13.02
CA ALA A 92 0.00 3.78 -11.75
C ALA A 92 -0.54 2.44 -11.19
N MET A 93 -1.09 1.60 -12.07
CA MET A 93 -1.60 0.29 -11.69
C MET A 93 -0.50 -0.64 -11.20
N VAL A 94 0.59 -0.80 -11.95
CA VAL A 94 1.70 -1.68 -11.56
C VAL A 94 2.36 -1.19 -10.27
N SER A 95 2.61 0.12 -10.14
CA SER A 95 3.20 0.70 -8.92
C SER A 95 2.32 0.45 -7.69
N PHE A 96 0.99 0.61 -7.82
CA PHE A 96 0.06 0.31 -6.74
C PHE A 96 0.08 -1.17 -6.36
N LEU A 97 -0.06 -2.07 -7.34
CA LEU A 97 -0.11 -3.52 -7.11
C LEU A 97 1.19 -4.04 -6.47
N ASN A 98 2.35 -3.56 -6.94
CA ASN A 98 3.64 -3.85 -6.32
C ASN A 98 3.68 -3.36 -4.87
N LYS A 99 3.19 -2.14 -4.61
CA LYS A 99 3.22 -1.55 -3.27
C LYS A 99 2.33 -2.28 -2.27
N VAL A 100 1.21 -2.85 -2.71
CA VAL A 100 0.33 -3.68 -1.85
C VAL A 100 0.78 -5.14 -1.76
N GLY A 101 1.94 -5.49 -2.35
CA GLY A 101 2.57 -6.80 -2.21
C GLY A 101 2.08 -7.86 -3.20
N MET A 102 1.43 -7.46 -4.30
CA MET A 102 1.06 -8.40 -5.37
C MET A 102 2.31 -8.89 -6.09
N LYS A 103 2.40 -10.19 -6.34
CA LYS A 103 3.56 -10.78 -7.02
C LYS A 103 3.57 -10.42 -8.50
N GLN A 104 4.75 -10.42 -9.11
CA GLN A 104 4.92 -10.08 -10.52
C GLN A 104 4.05 -10.98 -11.42
N GLU A 105 3.94 -12.27 -11.11
CA GLU A 105 3.16 -13.22 -11.91
C GLU A 105 1.67 -12.88 -11.89
N ASP A 106 1.15 -12.47 -10.72
CA ASP A 106 -0.26 -12.07 -10.54
C ASP A 106 -0.54 -10.75 -11.25
N ILE A 107 0.39 -9.78 -11.19
CA ILE A 107 0.30 -8.52 -11.95
C ILE A 107 0.25 -8.81 -13.45
N MET A 108 1.11 -9.71 -13.94
CA MET A 108 1.16 -10.11 -15.34
C MET A 108 -0.15 -10.78 -15.79
N ALA A 109 -0.75 -11.62 -14.94
CA ALA A 109 -2.01 -12.29 -15.23
C ALA A 109 -3.16 -11.30 -15.47
N ILE A 110 -3.19 -10.17 -14.75
CA ILE A 110 -4.20 -9.13 -14.96
C ILE A 110 -4.11 -8.55 -16.38
N PHE A 111 -2.90 -8.27 -16.88
CA PHE A 111 -2.73 -7.76 -18.25
C PHE A 111 -2.94 -8.82 -19.34
N GLY A 112 -2.98 -10.11 -19.00
CA GLY A 112 -3.13 -11.19 -19.98
C GLY A 112 -4.48 -11.21 -20.72
N THR A 113 -5.47 -10.44 -20.26
CA THR A 113 -6.83 -10.42 -20.85
C THR A 113 -7.02 -9.38 -21.95
N VAL A 114 -6.06 -8.47 -22.19
CA VAL A 114 -6.20 -7.44 -23.24
C VAL A 114 -5.86 -7.98 -24.64
N PRO A 115 -6.58 -7.57 -25.70
CA PRO A 115 -6.46 -8.17 -27.04
C PRO A 115 -5.08 -8.04 -27.71
N ASP A 116 -4.33 -6.98 -27.39
CA ASP A 116 -2.99 -6.68 -27.92
C ASP A 116 -1.87 -7.05 -26.93
N PHE A 117 -2.17 -7.90 -25.94
CA PHE A 117 -1.22 -8.30 -24.93
C PHE A 117 0.03 -8.93 -25.54
N ASN A 118 1.18 -8.30 -25.29
CA ASN A 118 2.49 -8.87 -25.58
C ASN A 118 3.19 -9.19 -24.25
N ALA A 119 3.27 -10.48 -23.94
CA ALA A 119 3.85 -10.96 -22.67
C ALA A 119 5.27 -10.44 -22.46
N ARG A 120 6.14 -10.51 -23.48
CA ARG A 120 7.56 -10.10 -23.37
C ARG A 120 7.71 -8.60 -23.09
N ILE A 121 6.93 -7.76 -23.78
CA ILE A 121 6.99 -6.31 -23.59
C ILE A 121 6.40 -5.93 -22.22
N THR A 122 5.26 -6.51 -21.87
CA THR A 122 4.58 -6.24 -20.61
C THR A 122 5.43 -6.68 -19.42
N GLU A 123 6.05 -7.86 -19.49
CA GLU A 123 6.96 -8.35 -18.46
C GLU A 123 8.16 -7.43 -18.26
N TYR A 124 8.73 -6.91 -19.35
CA TYR A 124 9.80 -5.92 -19.26
C TYR A 124 9.34 -4.65 -18.56
N GLN A 125 8.17 -4.11 -18.93
CA GLN A 125 7.61 -2.89 -18.30
C GLN A 125 7.29 -3.09 -16.83
N VAL A 126 6.62 -4.20 -16.48
CA VAL A 126 6.24 -4.53 -15.11
C VAL A 126 7.48 -4.65 -14.24
N ARG A 127 8.46 -5.45 -14.66
CA ARG A 127 9.74 -5.60 -13.96
C ARG A 127 10.45 -4.26 -13.79
N HIS A 128 10.53 -3.44 -14.83
CA HIS A 128 11.17 -2.13 -14.75
C HIS A 128 10.50 -1.18 -13.74
N ILE A 129 9.17 -1.25 -13.59
CA ILE A 129 8.42 -0.45 -12.61
C ILE A 129 8.61 -0.98 -11.18
N MET A 130 8.77 -2.30 -11.02
CA MET A 130 8.94 -2.93 -9.71
C MET A 130 10.32 -2.66 -9.08
N GLY A 131 11.32 -2.36 -9.92
CA GLY A 131 12.72 -2.13 -9.52
C GLY A 131 13.57 -3.37 -9.69
#